data_AF-A0A837IQC2-F1
#
_entry.id   AF-A0A837IQC2-F1
#
_cell.length_a   1.000
_cell.length_b   1.000
_cell.length_c   1.000
_cell.angle_alpha   90.00
_cell.angle_beta   90.00
_cell.angle_gamma   90.00
#
_symmetry.space_group_name_H-M   'P 1'
#
loop_
_entity.id
_entity.type
_entity.pdbx_description
1 polymer ?
#
loop_
_entity_poly.entity_id
_entity_poly.type
_entity_poly.pdbx_seq_one_letter_code
_entity_poly.pdbx_strand_id
1 'polypeptide(L)'
;MVDLEVSIIHHGYANENLNQKKAQIYREMIEKKLKETPDDSYLLYQLGRTYDIQKDFVNASEAYLKSLQTSPRHDFEYFWSALDDLCFDYLNLNVSGR
;
A
#
# COMPACT_ATOMS: atom_id res chain seq x y z
N MET A 1 -35.08 13.72 18.17
CA MET A 1 -33.81 12.99 17.92
C MET A 1 -34.15 11.52 18.01
N VAL A 2 -33.86 10.74 16.96
CA VAL A 2 -34.15 9.30 16.94
C VAL A 2 -32.88 8.62 17.42
N ASP A 3 -32.93 7.96 18.57
CA ASP A 3 -31.88 7.03 18.97
C ASP A 3 -31.99 5.79 18.08
N LEU A 4 -31.01 5.61 17.19
CA LEU A 4 -30.85 4.35 16.47
C LEU A 4 -29.98 3.42 17.31
N GLU A 5 -30.50 2.22 17.58
CA GLU A 5 -29.81 1.12 18.25
C GLU A 5 -28.78 0.44 17.32
N VAL A 6 -28.10 1.21 16.47
CA VAL A 6 -27.09 0.74 15.53
C VAL A 6 -25.74 1.29 15.97
N SER A 7 -24.81 0.39 16.30
CA SER A 7 -23.42 0.74 16.54
C SER A 7 -22.63 0.67 15.24
N ILE A 8 -22.04 1.81 14.84
CA ILE A 8 -21.03 1.83 13.78
C ILE A 8 -19.71 1.43 14.40
N ILE A 9 -19.32 0.17 14.24
CA ILE A 9 -18.02 -0.31 14.68
C ILE A 9 -16.97 0.14 13.66
N HIS A 10 -16.31 1.26 13.94
CA HIS A 10 -15.17 1.71 13.14
C HIS A 10 -13.94 0.86 13.48
N HIS A 11 -13.69 -0.19 12.68
CA HIS A 11 -12.51 -1.06 12.79
C HIS A 11 -11.18 -0.36 12.40
N GLY A 12 -11.07 0.96 12.62
CA GLY A 12 -9.82 1.72 12.45
C GLY A 12 -8.77 1.38 13.52
N TYR A 13 -9.19 0.83 14.67
CA TYR A 13 -8.30 0.23 15.67
C TYR A 13 -8.10 -1.27 15.43
N ALA A 14 -7.97 -1.67 14.15
CA ALA A 14 -7.59 -3.04 13.85
C ALA A 14 -6.19 -3.29 14.41
N ASN A 15 -6.06 -4.32 15.25
CA ASN A 15 -4.77 -4.75 15.76
C ASN A 15 -3.88 -5.21 14.59
N GLU A 16 -2.57 -5.29 14.85
CA GLU A 16 -1.56 -5.67 13.86
C GLU A 16 -1.96 -6.94 13.07
N ASN A 17 -2.46 -7.97 13.76
CA ASN A 17 -2.85 -9.22 13.12
C ASN A 17 -3.98 -9.05 12.09
N LEU A 18 -5.00 -8.25 12.42
CA LEU A 18 -6.08 -7.95 11.48
C LEU A 18 -5.59 -7.12 10.29
N ASN A 19 -4.64 -6.20 10.50
CA ASN A 19 -4.03 -5.44 9.41
C ASN A 19 -3.24 -6.34 8.47
N GLN A 20 -2.44 -7.25 9.01
CA GLN A 20 -1.71 -8.26 8.22
C GLN A 20 -2.66 -9.13 7.37
N LYS A 21 -3.75 -9.60 7.98
CA LYS A 21 -4.74 -10.42 7.26
C LYS A 21 -5.44 -9.64 6.15
N LYS A 22 -5.80 -8.38 6.41
CA LYS A 22 -6.40 -7.50 5.39
C LYS A 22 -5.42 -7.20 4.26
N ALA A 23 -4.17 -6.89 4.60
CA ALA A 23 -3.12 -6.64 3.61
C ALA A 23 -2.93 -7.84 2.68
N GLN A 24 -2.89 -9.07 3.22
CA GLN A 24 -2.79 -10.27 2.39
C GLN A 24 -3.96 -10.39 1.39
N ILE A 25 -5.19 -10.15 1.84
CA ILE A 25 -6.38 -10.20 0.98
C ILE A 25 -6.32 -9.10 -0.10
N TYR A 26 -5.92 -7.88 0.27
CA TYR A 26 -5.78 -6.77 -0.69
C TYR A 26 -4.70 -7.06 -1.72
N ARG A 27 -3.57 -7.62 -1.30
CA ARG A 27 -2.46 -7.98 -2.19
C ARG A 27 -2.91 -8.94 -3.27
N GLU A 28 -3.58 -10.03 -2.90
CA GLU A 28 -4.07 -11.03 -3.86
C GLU A 28 -5.06 -10.43 -4.88
N MET A 29 -5.93 -9.53 -4.44
CA MET A 29 -6.86 -8.84 -5.34
C MET A 29 -6.15 -7.88 -6.29
N ILE A 30 -5.18 -7.11 -5.79
CA ILE A 30 -4.39 -6.16 -6.58
C ILE A 30 -3.52 -6.92 -7.59
N GLU A 31 -2.79 -7.96 -7.17
CA GLU A 31 -1.97 -8.82 -8.04
C GLU A 31 -2.81 -9.46 -9.15
N LYS A 32 -4.03 -9.94 -8.83
CA LYS A 32 -4.96 -10.46 -9.83
C LYS A 32 -5.32 -9.39 -10.85
N LYS A 33 -5.58 -8.16 -10.41
CA LYS A 33 -5.96 -7.07 -11.32
C LYS A 33 -4.78 -6.60 -12.18
N LEU A 34 -3.58 -6.54 -11.61
CA LEU A 34 -2.35 -6.20 -12.33
C LEU A 34 -1.99 -7.23 -13.42
N LYS A 35 -2.48 -8.48 -13.35
CA LYS A 35 -2.34 -9.40 -14.50
C LYS A 35 -3.10 -8.94 -15.75
N GLU A 36 -4.18 -8.19 -15.57
CA GLU A 36 -4.98 -7.61 -16.65
C GLU A 36 -4.46 -6.22 -17.05
N THR A 37 -3.97 -5.45 -16.08
CA THR A 37 -3.49 -4.07 -16.24
C THR A 37 -2.13 -3.89 -15.57
N PRO A 38 -1.03 -4.43 -16.17
CA PRO A 38 0.28 -4.53 -15.51
C PRO A 38 0.95 -3.19 -15.21
N ASP A 39 0.50 -2.14 -15.90
CA ASP A 39 1.03 -0.78 -15.85
C ASP A 39 -0.03 0.19 -15.29
N ASP A 40 -0.95 -0.30 -14.45
CA ASP A 40 -1.80 0.58 -13.65
C ASP A 40 -0.99 1.15 -12.49
N SER A 41 -0.55 2.39 -12.66
CA SER A 41 0.29 3.12 -11.68
C SER A 41 -0.35 3.22 -10.29
N TYR A 42 -1.68 3.39 -10.22
CA TYR A 42 -2.38 3.47 -8.94
C TYR A 42 -2.43 2.11 -8.25
N LEU A 43 -2.69 1.02 -8.98
CA LEU A 43 -2.67 -0.33 -8.43
C LEU A 43 -1.27 -0.73 -7.96
N LEU A 44 -0.22 -0.31 -8.67
CA LEU A 44 1.17 -0.50 -8.24
C LEU A 44 1.49 0.26 -6.95
N TYR A 45 0.99 1.50 -6.81
CA TYR A 45 1.11 2.25 -5.56
C TYR A 45 0.40 1.55 -4.40
N GLN A 46 -0.84 1.08 -4.61
CA GLN A 46 -1.59 0.34 -3.58
C GLN A 46 -0.93 -1.00 -3.24
N LEU A 47 -0.27 -1.63 -4.20
CA LEU A 47 0.52 -2.84 -3.95
C LEU A 47 1.70 -2.53 -3.01
N GLY A 48 2.42 -1.42 -3.24
CA GLY A 48 3.48 -0.95 -2.34
C GLY A 48 3.00 -0.77 -0.91
N ARG A 49 1.90 -0.02 -0.72
CA ARG A 49 1.29 0.20 0.61
C ARG A 49 0.89 -1.09 1.32
N THR A 50 0.48 -2.07 0.52
CA THR A 50 0.08 -3.38 1.05
C THR A 50 1.30 -4.15 1.57
N TYR A 51 2.42 -4.09 0.84
CA TYR A 51 3.69 -4.66 1.30
C TYR A 51 4.25 -3.93 2.54
N ASP A 52 4.07 -2.62 2.66
CA ASP A 52 4.49 -1.86 3.86
C ASP A 52 3.76 -2.30 5.12
N ILE A 53 2.44 -2.53 5.01
CA ILE A 53 1.68 -3.11 6.12
C ILE A 53 2.30 -4.46 6.50
N GLN A 54 2.76 -5.24 5.52
CA GLN A 54 3.43 -6.52 5.73
C GLN A 54 4.91 -6.40 6.15
N LYS A 55 5.45 -5.18 6.23
CA LYS A 55 6.87 -4.86 6.49
C LYS A 55 7.82 -5.51 5.47
N ASP A 56 7.32 -5.76 4.27
CA ASP A 56 8.09 -6.29 3.15
C ASP A 56 8.64 -5.14 2.31
N PHE A 57 9.62 -4.43 2.88
CA PHE A 57 10.18 -3.21 2.28
C PHE A 57 10.85 -3.45 0.92
N VAL A 58 11.27 -4.70 0.64
CA VAL A 58 11.85 -5.04 -0.67
C VAL A 58 10.76 -4.94 -1.73
N ASN A 59 9.68 -5.70 -1.58
CA ASN A 59 8.60 -5.71 -2.55
C ASN A 59 7.81 -4.40 -2.57
N ALA A 60 7.72 -3.71 -1.43
CA ALA A 60 7.13 -2.36 -1.37
C ALA A 60 7.89 -1.37 -2.25
N SER A 61 9.22 -1.29 -2.07
CA SER A 61 10.06 -0.39 -2.85
C SER A 61 10.01 -0.66 -4.36
N GLU A 62 9.97 -1.93 -4.76
CA GLU A 62 9.83 -2.32 -6.17
C GLU A 62 8.50 -1.86 -6.77
N ALA A 63 7.40 -2.03 -6.01
CA ALA A 63 6.07 -1.63 -6.45
C ALA A 63 5.91 -0.11 -6.57
N TYR A 64 6.39 0.66 -5.59
CA TYR A 64 6.39 2.12 -5.64
C TYR A 64 7.27 2.66 -6.78
N LEU A 65 8.46 2.09 -6.96
CA LEU A 65 9.33 2.47 -8.06
C LEU A 65 8.65 2.25 -9.41
N LYS A 66 8.01 1.08 -9.60
CA LYS A 66 7.26 0.79 -10.83
C LYS A 66 6.08 1.76 -11.01
N SER A 67 5.33 2.06 -9.95
CA SER A 67 4.24 3.04 -9.98
C SER A 67 4.70 4.41 -10.50
N LEU A 68 5.78 4.94 -9.93
CA LEU A 68 6.36 6.24 -10.27
C LEU A 68 6.95 6.27 -11.69
N GLN A 69 7.50 5.16 -12.17
CA GLN A 69 8.02 5.03 -13.54
C GLN A 69 6.91 4.98 -14.59
N THR A 70 5.83 4.25 -14.30
CA THR A 70 4.70 4.09 -15.22
C THR A 70 3.90 5.38 -15.37
N SER A 71 3.80 6.16 -14.29
CA SER A 71 3.17 7.48 -14.34
C SER A 71 4.05 8.53 -13.66
N PRO A 72 5.01 9.14 -14.41
CA PRO A 72 5.89 10.18 -13.86
C PRO A 72 5.17 11.51 -13.65
N ARG A 73 3.83 11.55 -13.72
CA ARG A 73 3.08 12.79 -13.57
C ARG A 73 2.86 13.10 -12.09
N HIS A 74 3.40 14.25 -11.68
CA HIS A 74 3.30 14.78 -10.32
C HIS A 74 1.89 15.30 -9.96
N ASP A 75 0.94 15.30 -10.90
CA ASP A 75 -0.43 15.78 -10.72
C ASP A 75 -1.37 14.72 -10.09
N PHE A 76 -0.94 13.46 -10.00
CA PHE A 76 -1.69 12.44 -9.28
C PHE A 76 -1.56 12.59 -7.77
N GLU A 77 -2.70 12.49 -7.09
CA GLU A 77 -2.83 12.69 -5.63
C GLU A 77 -1.86 11.82 -4.81
N TYR A 78 -1.52 10.63 -5.29
CA TYR A 78 -0.66 9.67 -4.60
C TYR A 78 0.82 9.78 -4.95
N PHE A 79 1.23 10.64 -5.90
CA PHE A 79 2.62 10.69 -6.38
C PHE A 79 3.61 10.95 -5.23
N TRP A 80 3.34 11.98 -4.43
CA TRP A 80 4.23 12.37 -3.33
C TRP A 80 4.24 11.32 -2.21
N SER A 81 3.09 10.72 -1.91
CA SER A 81 3.02 9.60 -0.97
C SER A 81 3.86 8.41 -1.43
N ALA A 82 3.75 8.01 -2.70
CA ALA A 82 4.56 6.93 -3.26
C ALA A 82 6.06 7.23 -3.20
N LEU A 83 6.47 8.48 -3.41
CA LEU A 83 7.88 8.89 -3.30
C LEU A 83 8.38 8.88 -1.84
N ASP A 84 7.58 9.40 -0.91
CA ASP A 84 7.90 9.41 0.52
C ASP A 84 8.00 7.98 1.07
N ASP A 85 7.04 7.11 0.73
CA ASP A 85 7.02 5.70 1.15
C ASP A 85 8.22 4.95 0.54
N LEU A 86 8.53 5.16 -0.74
CA LEU A 86 9.74 4.59 -1.36
C LEU A 86 11.03 5.01 -0.65
N CYS A 87 11.14 6.28 -0.25
CA CYS A 87 12.31 6.77 0.49
C CYS A 87 12.40 6.13 1.87
N PHE A 88 11.26 5.99 2.56
CA PHE A 88 11.17 5.30 3.84
C PHE A 88 11.61 3.83 3.72
N ASP A 89 11.19 3.12 2.68
CA ASP A 89 11.58 1.73 2.45
C ASP A 89 13.08 1.58 2.24
N TYR A 90 13.68 2.45 1.42
CA TYR A 90 15.13 2.45 1.22
C TYR A 90 15.90 2.75 2.51
N LEU A 91 15.39 3.60 3.41
CA LEU A 91 16.01 3.80 4.72
C LEU A 91 15.97 2.52 5.57
N ASN A 92 14.83 1.82 5.62
CA ASN A 92 14.69 0.58 6.40
C ASN A 92 15.55 -0.57 5.84
N LEU A 93 15.67 -0.66 4.51
CA LEU A 93 16.56 -1.64 3.86
C LEU A 93 18.04 -1.37 4.17
N ASN A 94 18.45 -0.10 4.21
CA ASN A 94 19.83 0.28 4.55
C ASN A 94 20.18 0.04 6.03
N VAL A 95 19.19 0.13 6.94
CA VAL A 95 19.38 -0.16 8.37
C VAL A 95 19.49 -1.66 8.62
N SER A 96 18.76 -2.48 7.85
CA SER A 96 18.72 -3.95 8.02
C SER A 96 19.96 -4.66 7.45
N GLY A 97 20.77 -3.98 6.65
CA GLY A 97 22.02 -4.52 6.06
C GLY A 97 23.28 -4.30 6.91
N ARG A 98 23.16 -3.86 8.17
CA ARG A 98 24.27 -3.70 9.13
C ARG A 98 24.23 -4.73 10.24
#